data_AF-A0A2A4VBL9-F1
#
_entry.id   AF-A0A2A4VBL9-F1
#
_cell.length_a   1.000
_cell.length_b   1.000
_cell.length_c   1.000
_cell.angle_alpha   90.00
_cell.angle_beta   90.00
_cell.angle_gamma   90.00
#
_symmetry.space_group_name_H-M   'P 1'
#
loop_
_entity.id
_entity.type
_entity.pdbx_description
1 polymer ?
#
loop_
_entity_poly.entity_id
_entity_poly.type
_entity_poly.pdbx_seq_one_letter_code
_entity_poly.pdbx_strand_id
1 'polypeptide(L)'
;MWALKHHAPDMKALIVINGFTCFPPFTLERTLRTMQKRLARNAGAQMHSFWDSCGLPEEAQNSLDGALNIDRLQDGLEWLIDWDMADALQALSVPILSLNGREDLVLPHEKMQTQWAGFDLQTHEPGGHILPLSHPDWCVDKIKDFVREHALEK
;
A
#
# COMPACT_ATOMS: atom_id res chain seq x y z
N MET A 1 -0.62 -4.78 5.60
CA MET A 1 0.12 -5.85 6.32
C MET A 1 0.47 -5.52 7.78
N TRP A 2 1.34 -4.53 8.06
CA TRP A 2 1.80 -4.27 9.45
C TRP A 2 0.67 -3.97 10.45
N ALA A 3 -0.30 -3.13 10.05
CA ALA A 3 -1.46 -2.83 10.88
C ALA A 3 -2.32 -4.07 11.21
N LEU A 4 -2.51 -4.98 10.25
CA LEU A 4 -3.21 -6.25 10.47
C LEU A 4 -2.49 -7.11 11.51
N LYS A 5 -1.15 -7.15 11.46
CA LYS A 5 -0.35 -7.96 12.38
C LYS A 5 -0.35 -7.43 13.81
N HIS A 6 -0.49 -6.12 14.00
CA HIS A 6 -0.25 -5.48 15.31
C HIS A 6 -1.47 -4.80 15.94
N HIS A 7 -2.52 -4.48 15.17
CA HIS A 7 -3.64 -3.66 15.65
C HIS A 7 -5.02 -4.24 15.35
N ALA A 8 -5.11 -5.43 14.76
CA ALA A 8 -6.38 -6.05 14.40
C ALA A 8 -7.46 -6.08 15.52
N PRO A 9 -7.14 -6.36 16.80
CA PRO A 9 -8.17 -6.51 17.84
C PRO A 9 -8.99 -5.25 18.14
N ASP A 10 -8.46 -4.05 17.89
CA ASP A 10 -9.07 -2.78 18.31
C ASP A 10 -9.71 -2.00 17.15
N MET A 11 -9.69 -2.55 15.93
CA MET A 11 -10.22 -1.87 14.75
C MET A 11 -11.75 -1.92 14.76
N LYS A 12 -12.39 -0.80 14.38
CA LYS A 12 -13.84 -0.73 14.11
C LYS A 12 -14.18 -0.90 12.62
N ALA A 13 -13.20 -0.60 11.78
CA ALA A 13 -13.21 -0.82 10.34
C ALA A 13 -11.77 -0.72 9.84
N LEU A 14 -11.52 -1.24 8.65
CA LEU A 14 -10.22 -1.14 7.97
C LEU A 14 -10.41 -0.48 6.61
N ILE A 15 -9.74 0.63 6.39
CA ILE A 15 -9.66 1.29 5.09
C ILE A 15 -8.22 1.16 4.60
N VAL A 16 -8.05 0.64 3.40
CA VAL A 16 -6.74 0.40 2.78
C VAL A 16 -6.67 1.18 1.49
N ILE A 17 -5.64 1.99 1.29
CA ILE A 17 -5.42 2.72 0.04
C ILE A 17 -4.14 2.20 -0.61
N ASN A 18 -4.24 1.68 -1.84
CA ASN A 18 -3.16 1.01 -2.56
C ASN A 18 -2.36 0.05 -1.66
N GLY A 19 -3.09 -0.78 -0.90
CA GLY A 19 -2.48 -1.71 0.03
C GLY A 19 -2.90 -3.16 -0.24
N PHE A 20 -2.18 -4.07 0.39
CA PHE A 20 -2.26 -5.50 0.12
C PHE A 20 -2.10 -6.29 1.42
N THR A 21 -2.48 -7.57 1.35
CA THR A 21 -2.29 -8.54 2.43
C THR A 21 -1.03 -9.39 2.25
N CYS A 22 -0.59 -9.58 1.01
CA CYS A 22 0.55 -10.43 0.62
C CYS A 22 1.19 -9.83 -0.65
N PHE A 23 2.49 -9.54 -0.62
CA PHE A 23 3.18 -8.84 -1.73
C PHE A 23 3.79 -9.74 -2.82
N PRO A 24 4.26 -10.98 -2.56
CA PRO A 24 4.87 -11.84 -3.58
C PRO A 24 4.09 -12.01 -4.91
N PRO A 25 2.75 -11.93 -4.95
CA PRO A 25 2.03 -11.97 -6.23
C PRO A 25 2.35 -10.80 -7.19
N PHE A 26 2.82 -9.64 -6.69
CA PHE A 26 3.05 -8.44 -7.49
C PHE A 26 4.43 -8.37 -8.14
N THR A 27 5.45 -9.01 -7.55
CA THR A 27 6.81 -9.01 -8.10
C THR A 27 7.59 -10.26 -7.68
N LEU A 28 8.68 -10.53 -8.39
CA LEU A 28 9.57 -11.64 -8.06
C LEU A 28 10.37 -11.32 -6.78
N GLU A 29 10.55 -12.30 -5.90
CA GLU A 29 11.39 -12.16 -4.69
C GLU A 29 12.80 -11.64 -5.03
N ARG A 30 13.39 -12.11 -6.13
CA ARG A 30 14.70 -11.64 -6.61
C ARG A 30 14.75 -10.12 -6.82
N THR A 31 13.63 -9.49 -7.21
CA THR A 31 13.54 -8.03 -7.34
C THR A 31 13.70 -7.37 -5.97
N LEU A 32 12.98 -7.83 -4.95
CA LEU A 32 13.07 -7.32 -3.58
C LEU A 32 14.46 -7.53 -2.97
N ARG A 33 15.04 -8.73 -3.14
CA ARG A 33 16.42 -9.04 -2.72
C ARG A 33 17.44 -8.14 -3.44
N THR A 34 17.16 -7.75 -4.67
CA THR A 34 17.99 -6.78 -5.42
C THR A 34 17.84 -5.37 -4.86
N MET A 35 16.61 -4.95 -4.52
CA MET A 35 16.35 -3.66 -3.87
C MET A 35 17.08 -3.57 -2.53
N GLN A 36 17.05 -4.63 -1.69
CA GLN A 36 17.79 -4.69 -0.43
C GLN A 36 19.29 -4.43 -0.62
N LYS A 37 19.91 -5.10 -1.61
CA LYS A 37 21.34 -4.89 -1.94
C LYS A 37 21.64 -3.48 -2.44
N ARG A 38 20.75 -2.92 -3.27
CA ARG A 38 20.92 -1.55 -3.81
C ARG A 38 20.74 -0.50 -2.74
N LEU A 39 19.78 -0.68 -1.85
CA LEU A 39 19.53 0.19 -0.70
C LEU A 39 20.76 0.26 0.22
N ALA A 40 21.39 -0.89 0.51
CA ALA A 40 22.62 -0.94 1.31
C ALA A 40 23.82 -0.26 0.63
N ARG A 41 23.83 -0.18 -0.71
CA ARG A 41 24.91 0.42 -1.49
C ARG A 41 24.72 1.93 -1.70
N ASN A 42 23.51 2.34 -2.07
CA ASN A 42 23.14 3.73 -2.30
C ASN A 42 21.63 3.86 -2.12
N ALA A 43 21.23 4.28 -0.91
CA ALA A 43 19.83 4.35 -0.54
C ALA A 43 19.04 5.38 -1.34
N GLY A 44 19.59 6.59 -1.53
CA GLY A 44 18.94 7.65 -2.29
C GLY A 44 18.61 7.20 -3.71
N ALA A 45 19.60 6.69 -4.45
CA ALA A 45 19.37 6.23 -5.81
C ALA A 45 18.34 5.08 -5.91
N GLN A 46 18.34 4.16 -4.93
CA GLN A 46 17.35 3.08 -4.90
C GLN A 46 15.94 3.59 -4.57
N MET A 47 15.82 4.57 -3.66
CA MET A 47 14.53 5.15 -3.30
C MET A 47 13.98 6.03 -4.42
N HIS A 48 14.80 6.84 -5.09
CA HIS A 48 14.41 7.59 -6.29
C HIS A 48 13.83 6.67 -7.37
N SER A 49 14.52 5.56 -7.69
CA SER A 49 14.01 4.58 -8.66
C SER A 49 12.67 3.97 -8.25
N PHE A 50 12.43 3.78 -6.95
CA PHE A 50 11.14 3.30 -6.45
C PHE A 50 10.07 4.38 -6.53
N TRP A 51 10.37 5.61 -6.11
CA TRP A 51 9.46 6.75 -6.18
C TRP A 51 9.05 7.11 -7.61
N ASP A 52 9.96 6.98 -8.57
CA ASP A 52 9.64 7.10 -10.00
C ASP A 52 8.58 6.07 -10.42
N SER A 53 8.73 4.81 -9.95
CA SER A 53 7.75 3.75 -10.21
C SER A 53 6.41 4.01 -9.52
N CYS A 54 6.41 4.73 -8.39
CA CYS A 54 5.20 5.19 -7.71
C CYS A 54 4.54 6.40 -8.40
N GLY A 55 5.24 7.08 -9.31
CA GLY A 55 4.78 8.32 -9.94
C GLY A 55 4.93 9.56 -9.06
N LEU A 56 5.84 9.55 -8.08
CA LEU A 56 6.08 10.72 -7.24
C LEU A 56 6.84 11.80 -8.01
N PRO A 57 6.39 13.08 -8.01
CA PRO A 57 7.10 14.16 -8.70
C PRO A 57 8.52 14.39 -8.16
N GLU A 58 9.46 14.75 -9.03
CA GLU A 58 10.87 14.94 -8.69
C GLU A 58 11.07 15.98 -7.58
N GLU A 59 10.27 17.05 -7.57
CA GLU A 59 10.39 18.09 -6.52
C GLU A 59 10.05 17.52 -5.14
N ALA A 60 9.07 16.61 -5.07
CA ALA A 60 8.72 15.91 -3.84
C ALA A 60 9.80 14.90 -3.43
N GLN A 61 10.40 14.17 -4.38
CA GLN A 61 11.46 13.21 -4.11
C GLN A 61 12.69 13.87 -3.45
N ASN A 62 13.13 15.02 -3.99
CA ASN A 62 14.29 15.75 -3.47
C ASN A 62 14.12 16.20 -2.01
N SER A 63 12.88 16.37 -1.54
CA SER A 63 12.60 16.73 -0.15
C SER A 63 12.76 15.57 0.85
N LEU A 64 12.84 14.32 0.37
CA LEU A 64 12.84 13.10 1.19
C LEU A 64 14.24 12.49 1.41
N ASP A 65 15.23 12.91 0.63
CA ASP A 65 16.54 12.27 0.50
C ASP A 65 17.41 12.28 1.78
N GLY A 66 17.09 13.14 2.76
CA GLY A 66 17.80 13.25 4.03
C GLY A 66 17.17 12.51 5.23
N ALA A 67 16.00 11.89 5.06
CA ALA A 67 15.19 11.37 6.17
C ALA A 67 15.09 9.83 6.22
N LEU A 68 15.86 9.11 5.40
CA LEU A 68 15.71 7.67 5.23
C LEU A 68 16.28 6.88 6.41
N ASN A 69 15.44 6.07 7.05
CA ASN A 69 15.88 5.05 8.00
C ASN A 69 16.14 3.73 7.26
N ILE A 70 17.41 3.46 6.97
CA ILE A 70 17.81 2.33 6.12
C ILE A 70 17.48 0.99 6.76
N ASP A 71 17.72 0.83 8.05
CA ASP A 71 17.43 -0.42 8.76
C ASP A 71 15.93 -0.75 8.70
N ARG A 72 15.07 0.27 8.86
CA ARG A 72 13.61 0.09 8.73
C ARG A 72 13.16 -0.22 7.32
N LEU A 73 13.83 0.33 6.31
CA LEU A 73 13.55 0.00 4.92
C LEU A 73 13.99 -1.44 4.58
N GLN A 74 15.10 -1.92 5.16
CA GLN A 74 15.51 -3.32 5.05
C GLN A 74 14.50 -4.27 5.72
N ASP A 75 14.07 -3.94 6.95
CA ASP A 75 13.00 -4.67 7.66
C ASP A 75 11.74 -4.74 6.79
N GLY A 76 11.32 -3.61 6.23
CA GLY A 76 10.14 -3.53 5.37
C GLY A 76 10.24 -4.42 4.14
N LEU A 77 11.39 -4.45 3.46
CA LEU A 77 11.62 -5.33 2.33
C LEU A 77 11.58 -6.82 2.73
N GLU A 78 12.05 -7.17 3.93
CA GLU A 78 11.92 -8.54 4.44
C GLU A 78 10.46 -8.90 4.71
N TRP A 79 9.70 -7.99 5.31
CA TRP A 79 8.27 -8.20 5.54
C TRP A 79 7.49 -8.36 4.23
N LEU A 80 7.86 -7.64 3.17
CA LEU A 80 7.27 -7.82 1.84
C LEU A 80 7.54 -9.20 1.24
N ILE A 81 8.64 -9.86 1.62
CA ILE A 81 8.97 -11.19 1.12
C ILE A 81 8.23 -12.27 1.90
N ASP A 82 8.20 -12.14 3.23
CA ASP A 82 7.78 -13.24 4.11
C ASP A 82 6.33 -13.17 4.56
N TRP A 83 5.71 -11.99 4.60
CA TRP A 83 4.40 -11.85 5.24
C TRP A 83 3.25 -12.10 4.27
N ASP A 84 2.37 -13.01 4.70
CA ASP A 84 1.03 -13.18 4.15
C ASP A 84 0.00 -12.97 5.27
N MET A 85 -0.80 -11.92 5.13
CA MET A 85 -1.84 -11.51 6.10
C MET A 85 -3.25 -11.82 5.59
N ALA A 86 -3.42 -12.70 4.59
CA ALA A 86 -4.73 -13.05 4.05
C ALA A 86 -5.67 -13.62 5.15
N ASP A 87 -5.20 -14.59 5.93
CA ASP A 87 -6.00 -15.18 7.01
C ASP A 87 -6.35 -14.17 8.10
N ALA A 88 -5.41 -13.28 8.43
CA ALA A 88 -5.63 -12.21 9.41
C ALA A 88 -6.69 -11.21 8.92
N LEU A 89 -6.70 -10.89 7.62
CA LEU A 89 -7.75 -10.06 7.01
C LEU A 89 -9.11 -10.77 7.06
N GLN A 90 -9.16 -12.05 6.70
CA GLN A 90 -10.41 -12.83 6.69
C GLN A 90 -11.00 -13.06 8.09
N ALA A 91 -10.15 -13.06 9.12
CA ALA A 91 -10.59 -13.16 10.52
C ALA A 91 -11.21 -11.87 11.07
N LEU A 92 -11.08 -10.74 10.37
CA LEU A 92 -11.69 -9.48 10.80
C LEU A 92 -13.20 -9.54 10.63
N SER A 93 -13.93 -9.26 11.71
CA SER A 93 -15.39 -9.13 11.71
C SER A 93 -15.87 -7.69 11.49
N VAL A 94 -15.00 -6.82 10.97
CA VAL A 94 -15.29 -5.39 10.79
C VAL A 94 -15.40 -5.03 9.31
N PRO A 95 -16.11 -3.94 8.96
CA PRO A 95 -16.15 -3.46 7.59
C PRO A 95 -14.76 -3.19 7.03
N ILE A 96 -14.54 -3.59 5.78
CA ILE A 96 -13.26 -3.42 5.07
C ILE A 96 -13.53 -2.75 3.72
N LEU A 97 -12.80 -1.66 3.47
CA LEU A 97 -12.77 -0.95 2.19
C LEU A 97 -11.33 -0.93 1.65
N SER A 98 -11.18 -1.33 0.39
CA SER A 98 -9.96 -1.16 -0.38
C SER A 98 -10.17 -0.13 -1.48
N LEU A 99 -9.36 0.92 -1.45
CA LEU A 99 -9.25 1.93 -2.50
C LEU A 99 -8.00 1.65 -3.33
N ASN A 100 -8.13 1.53 -4.65
CA ASN A 100 -6.97 1.32 -5.52
C ASN A 100 -6.94 2.23 -6.76
N GLY A 101 -5.73 2.51 -7.23
CA GLY A 101 -5.47 3.15 -8.50
C GLY A 101 -5.44 2.13 -9.65
N ARG A 102 -6.14 2.41 -10.75
CA ARG A 102 -6.12 1.56 -11.95
C ARG A 102 -4.74 1.53 -12.64
N GLU A 103 -4.02 2.65 -12.59
CA GLU A 103 -2.72 2.88 -13.23
C GLU A 103 -1.54 2.63 -12.27
N ASP A 104 -1.78 1.98 -11.12
CA ASP A 104 -0.71 1.62 -10.18
C ASP A 104 0.26 0.59 -10.78
N LEU A 105 1.51 1.02 -10.99
CA LEU A 105 2.58 0.18 -11.54
C LEU A 105 3.23 -0.73 -10.49
N VAL A 106 3.10 -0.41 -9.21
CA VAL A 106 3.64 -1.20 -8.09
C VAL A 106 2.67 -2.32 -7.74
N LEU A 107 1.37 -2.03 -7.76
CA LEU A 107 0.29 -2.96 -7.45
C LEU A 107 -0.69 -3.08 -8.64
N PRO A 108 -0.32 -3.80 -9.71
CA PRO A 108 -1.15 -3.92 -10.91
C PRO A 108 -2.60 -4.32 -10.58
N HIS A 109 -3.55 -3.60 -11.18
CA HIS A 109 -4.97 -3.67 -10.83
C HIS A 109 -5.57 -5.09 -10.88
N GLU A 110 -5.23 -5.91 -11.87
CA GLU A 110 -5.71 -7.30 -11.98
C GLU A 110 -5.35 -8.15 -10.75
N LYS A 111 -4.13 -7.98 -10.24
CA LYS A 111 -3.65 -8.70 -9.05
C LYS A 111 -4.34 -8.19 -7.80
N MET A 112 -4.57 -6.88 -7.72
CA MET A 112 -5.35 -6.27 -6.65
C MET A 112 -6.79 -6.79 -6.64
N GLN A 113 -7.46 -6.89 -7.80
CA GLN A 113 -8.80 -7.46 -7.90
C GLN A 113 -8.86 -8.89 -7.37
N THR A 114 -7.84 -9.69 -7.67
CA THR A 114 -7.73 -11.06 -7.17
C THR A 114 -7.59 -11.10 -5.65
N GLN A 115 -6.68 -10.29 -5.09
CA GLN A 115 -6.40 -10.32 -3.65
C GLN A 115 -7.54 -9.75 -2.80
N TRP A 116 -8.30 -8.80 -3.34
CA TRP A 116 -9.43 -8.15 -2.66
C TRP A 116 -10.79 -8.74 -3.05
N ALA A 117 -10.82 -9.88 -3.74
CA ALA A 117 -12.07 -10.56 -4.09
C ALA A 117 -12.89 -10.89 -2.84
N GLY A 118 -14.16 -10.47 -2.84
CA GLY A 118 -15.08 -10.65 -1.71
C GLY A 118 -15.11 -9.50 -0.69
N PHE A 119 -14.27 -8.47 -0.86
CA PHE A 119 -14.31 -7.22 -0.08
C PHE A 119 -14.84 -6.06 -0.93
N ASP A 120 -15.18 -4.94 -0.29
CA ASP A 120 -15.48 -3.70 -1.02
C ASP A 120 -14.19 -3.13 -1.63
N LEU A 121 -14.14 -3.13 -2.96
CA LEU A 121 -13.03 -2.64 -3.75
C LEU A 121 -13.51 -1.52 -4.66
N GLN A 122 -13.00 -0.31 -4.42
CA GLN A 122 -13.28 0.87 -5.23
C GLN A 122 -12.02 1.27 -6.01
N THR A 123 -12.16 1.40 -7.32
CA THR A 123 -11.05 1.75 -8.22
C THR A 123 -11.21 3.16 -8.76
N HIS A 124 -10.12 3.94 -8.69
CA HIS A 124 -10.02 5.21 -9.39
C HIS A 124 -9.32 5.02 -10.73
N GLU A 125 -10.04 5.28 -11.83
CA GLU A 125 -9.57 5.03 -13.19
C GLU A 125 -8.28 5.79 -13.57
N PRO A 126 -8.08 7.09 -13.24
CA PRO A 126 -6.80 7.77 -13.47
C PRO A 126 -5.82 7.64 -12.29
N GLY A 127 -6.09 6.76 -11.32
CA GLY A 127 -5.32 6.66 -10.09
C GLY A 127 -4.04 5.83 -10.25
N GLY A 128 -2.90 6.35 -9.78
CA GLY A 128 -1.63 5.61 -9.65
C GLY A 128 -1.32 5.17 -8.20
N HIS A 129 -0.05 4.83 -7.92
CA HIS A 129 0.36 4.32 -6.59
C HIS A 129 0.26 5.35 -5.46
N ILE A 130 0.51 6.63 -5.75
CA ILE A 130 0.39 7.72 -4.77
C ILE A 130 -1.03 8.31 -4.69
N LEU A 131 -2.06 7.46 -4.75
CA LEU A 131 -3.47 7.86 -4.89
C LEU A 131 -3.94 8.93 -3.87
N PRO A 132 -3.60 8.86 -2.57
CA PRO A 132 -3.98 9.91 -1.61
C PRO A 132 -3.38 11.29 -1.91
N LEU A 133 -2.22 11.33 -2.59
CA LEU A 133 -1.55 12.58 -2.95
C LEU A 133 -2.05 13.13 -4.29
N SER A 134 -2.28 12.25 -5.27
CA SER A 134 -2.72 12.66 -6.60
C SER A 134 -4.23 12.95 -6.68
N HIS A 135 -5.04 12.24 -5.90
CA HIS A 135 -6.50 12.34 -5.91
C HIS A 135 -7.08 12.35 -4.48
N PRO A 136 -6.68 13.31 -3.63
CA PRO A 136 -7.10 13.37 -2.23
C PRO A 136 -8.62 13.46 -2.09
N ASP A 137 -9.28 14.29 -2.90
CA ASP A 137 -10.73 14.52 -2.81
C ASP A 137 -11.51 13.22 -3.07
N TRP A 138 -11.11 12.45 -4.09
CA TRP A 138 -11.72 11.16 -4.37
C TRP A 138 -11.54 10.18 -3.19
N CYS A 139 -10.34 10.12 -2.60
CA CYS A 139 -10.10 9.28 -1.44
C CYS A 139 -10.99 9.69 -0.25
N VAL A 140 -11.07 10.99 0.03
CA VAL A 140 -11.89 11.55 1.11
C VAL A 140 -13.36 11.24 0.91
N ASP A 141 -13.88 11.40 -0.30
CA ASP A 141 -15.29 11.14 -0.61
C ASP A 141 -15.62 9.67 -0.38
N LYS A 142 -14.79 8.74 -0.89
CA LYS A 142 -14.99 7.30 -0.67
C LYS A 142 -14.92 6.91 0.81
N ILE A 143 -13.98 7.49 1.56
CA ILE A 143 -13.88 7.25 3.01
C ILE A 143 -15.13 7.77 3.73
N LYS A 144 -15.62 8.97 3.40
CA LYS A 144 -16.81 9.53 4.02
C LYS A 144 -18.07 8.74 3.71
N ASP A 145 -18.22 8.28 2.47
CA ASP A 145 -19.34 7.43 2.06
C ASP A 145 -19.34 6.13 2.85
N PHE A 146 -18.19 5.46 2.95
CA PHE A 146 -18.02 4.24 3.72
C PHE A 146 -18.30 4.42 5.22
N VAL A 147 -17.78 5.50 5.82
CA VAL A 147 -18.04 5.83 7.24
C VAL A 147 -19.52 6.04 7.50
N ARG A 148 -20.23 6.73 6.58
CA ARG A 148 -21.69 6.94 6.65
C ARG A 148 -22.46 5.64 6.51
N GLU A 149 -22.12 4.82 5.51
CA GLU A 149 -22.76 3.53 5.24
C GLU A 149 -22.71 2.57 6.43
N HIS A 150 -21.59 2.58 7.15
CA HIS A 150 -21.39 1.72 8.32
C HIS A 150 -21.69 2.39 9.67
N ALA A 151 -22.27 3.59 9.68
CA ALA A 151 -22.59 4.35 10.89
C ALA A 151 -21.40 4.49 11.87
N LEU A 152 -20.21 4.73 11.31
CA LEU A 152 -18.95 4.88 12.07
C LEU A 152 -18.65 6.33 12.47
N GLU A 153 -19.58 7.25 12.20
CA GLU A 153 -19.51 8.64 12.62
C GLU A 153 -19.51 8.72 14.17
N LYS A 154 -18.74 9.67 14.72
CA LYS A 154 -18.63 9.88 16.17
C LYS A 154 -19.65 10.89 16.67
#